data_AF-C0MFS7-F1
#
_entry.id   AF-C0MFS7-F1
#
_cell.length_a   1.000
_cell.length_b   1.000
_cell.length_c   1.000
_cell.angle_alpha   90.00
_cell.angle_beta   90.00
_cell.angle_gamma   90.00
#
_symmetry.space_group_name_H-M   'P 1'
#
loop_
_entity.id
_entity.type
_entity.pdbx_description
1 polymer ?
#
loop_
_entity_poly.entity_id
_entity_poly.type
_entity_poly.pdbx_seq_one_letter_code
_entity_poly.pdbx_strand_id
1 'polypeptide(L)' 'MNTKTVEPFSTMTADMLAGVEGGWGYRWRCTDGYTSAWHLLRDTAQENADNHMILYPGTVCRVYNA' A
#
# COMPACT_ATOMS: atom_id res chain seq x y z
N MET A 1 20.20 -17.13 -39.88
CA MET A 1 20.12 -16.25 -38.69
C MET A 1 18.73 -16.38 -38.12
N ASN A 2 18.60 -16.88 -36.90
CA ASN A 2 17.32 -16.99 -36.22
C ASN A 2 17.20 -15.78 -35.29
N THR A 3 16.66 -14.68 -35.80
CA THR A 3 16.39 -13.47 -35.00
C THR A 3 15.30 -13.80 -34.00
N LYS A 4 15.69 -14.13 -32.76
CA LYS A 4 14.78 -14.14 -31.63
C LYS A 4 14.33 -12.70 -31.43
N THR A 5 13.10 -12.39 -31.81
CA THR A 5 12.40 -11.18 -31.39
C THR A 5 12.43 -11.15 -29.88
N VAL A 6 13.19 -10.20 -29.33
CA VAL A 6 13.11 -9.89 -27.90
C VAL A 6 11.81 -9.12 -27.77
N GLU A 7 10.81 -9.75 -27.14
CA GLU A 7 9.54 -9.10 -26.80
C GLU A 7 9.87 -7.76 -26.10
N PRO A 8 9.26 -6.64 -26.51
CA PRO A 8 9.47 -5.36 -25.82
C PRO A 8 9.05 -5.52 -24.36
N PHE A 9 9.89 -5.07 -23.43
CA PHE A 9 9.58 -5.04 -22.00
C PHE A 9 8.18 -4.43 -21.84
N SER A 10 7.21 -5.25 -21.47
CA SER A 10 5.83 -4.81 -21.29
C SER A 10 5.79 -3.90 -20.06
N THR A 11 5.76 -2.59 -20.30
CA THR A 11 5.59 -1.59 -19.23
C THR A 11 4.26 -1.85 -18.55
N MET A 12 4.27 -2.07 -17.24
CA MET A 12 3.05 -2.29 -16.47
C MET A 12 2.17 -1.04 -16.52
N THR A 13 0.86 -1.25 -16.72
CA THR A 13 -0.12 -0.17 -16.54
C THR A 13 -0.25 0.19 -15.06
N ALA A 14 -0.78 1.36 -14.75
CA ALA A 14 -1.01 1.78 -13.37
C ALA A 14 -1.88 0.77 -12.59
N ASP A 15 -2.88 0.16 -13.23
CA ASP A 15 -3.72 -0.89 -12.64
C ASP A 15 -2.93 -2.17 -12.32
N MET A 16 -2.04 -2.59 -13.23
CA MET A 16 -1.19 -3.75 -13.01
C MET A 16 -0.17 -3.49 -11.89
N LEU A 17 0.40 -2.29 -11.87
CA LEU A 17 1.32 -1.88 -10.81
C LEU A 17 0.60 -1.81 -9.46
N ALA A 18 -0.59 -1.22 -9.38
CA ALA A 18 -1.40 -1.18 -8.17
C ALA A 18 -1.72 -2.61 -7.67
N GLY A 19 -2.08 -3.53 -8.57
CA GLY A 19 -2.29 -4.93 -8.21
C GLY A 19 -1.05 -5.65 -7.66
N VAL A 20 0.14 -5.33 -8.16
CA VAL A 20 1.42 -5.86 -7.65
C VAL A 20 1.81 -5.21 -6.32
N GLU A 21 1.52 -3.93 -6.14
CA GLU A 21 1.90 -3.14 -4.96
C GLU A 21 0.93 -3.27 -3.78
N GLY A 22 -0.21 -3.96 -3.95
CA GLY A 22 -1.12 -4.30 -2.85
C GLY A 22 -2.55 -3.79 -2.99
N GLY A 23 -2.89 -3.10 -4.08
CA GLY A 23 -4.22 -2.59 -4.38
C GLY A 23 -4.26 -1.08 -4.60
N TRP A 24 -5.46 -0.57 -4.88
CA TRP A 24 -5.72 0.85 -5.00
C TRP A 24 -6.17 1.38 -3.66
N GLY A 25 -5.45 2.36 -3.09
CA GLY A 25 -5.76 2.97 -1.79
C GLY A 25 -4.87 2.42 -0.68
N TYR A 26 -5.26 2.65 0.57
CA TYR A 26 -4.36 2.54 1.71
C TYR A 26 -5.07 1.97 2.95
N ARG A 27 -4.38 1.11 3.69
CA ARG A 27 -4.73 0.70 5.04
C ARG A 27 -3.55 0.94 5.96
N TRP A 28 -3.79 0.91 7.25
CA TRP A 28 -2.74 0.88 8.25
C TRP A 28 -2.93 -0.28 9.23
N ARG A 29 -1.82 -0.80 9.72
CA ARG A 29 -1.77 -1.85 10.75
C ARG A 29 -0.79 -1.45 11.84
N CYS A 30 -1.12 -1.78 13.08
CA CYS A 30 -0.28 -1.47 14.23
C CYS A 30 0.26 -2.73 14.92
N THR A 31 1.28 -2.55 15.76
CA THR A 31 1.91 -3.63 16.55
C THR A 31 1.00 -4.27 17.59
N ASP A 32 -0.10 -3.61 17.97
CA ASP A 32 -1.16 -4.17 18.83
C ASP A 32 -2.10 -5.15 18.10
N GLY A 33 -1.93 -5.33 16.79
CA GLY A 33 -2.77 -6.18 15.96
C GLY A 33 -3.96 -5.47 15.31
N TYR A 34 -4.21 -4.19 15.60
CA TYR A 34 -5.26 -3.42 14.95
C TYR A 34 -4.96 -3.23 13.46
N THR A 35 -5.99 -3.37 12.62
CA THR A 35 -5.93 -3.07 11.17
C THR A 35 -7.11 -2.18 10.81
N SER A 36 -6.84 -1.11 10.07
CA SER A 36 -7.83 -0.11 9.70
C SER A 36 -8.79 -0.58 8.62
N ALA A 37 -9.87 0.17 8.45
CA ALA A 37 -10.62 0.19 7.20
C ALA A 37 -9.76 0.75 6.04
N TRP A 38 -10.20 0.52 4.82
CA TRP A 38 -9.56 1.05 3.61
C TRP A 38 -9.81 2.57 3.48
N HIS A 39 -8.80 3.29 2.99
CA HIS A 39 -8.83 4.71 2.70
C HIS A 39 -8.38 4.98 1.26
N LEU A 40 -9.02 5.92 0.57
CA LEU A 40 -8.64 6.30 -0.79
C LEU A 40 -7.29 7.03 -0.83
N LEU A 41 -7.05 7.90 0.15
CA LEU A 41 -5.89 8.78 0.20
C LEU A 41 -4.91 8.34 1.28
N ARG A 42 -3.61 8.38 0.95
CA ARG A 42 -2.54 7.99 1.86
C ARG A 42 -2.52 8.88 3.11
N ASP A 43 -2.70 10.18 2.95
CA ASP A 43 -2.61 11.13 4.04
C ASP A 43 -3.71 10.90 5.08
N THR A 44 -4.92 10.60 4.63
CA THR A 44 -6.04 10.21 5.52
C THR A 44 -5.71 8.93 6.29
N ALA A 45 -5.09 7.93 5.66
CA ALA A 45 -4.66 6.72 6.35
C ALA A 45 -3.54 7.01 7.36
N GLN A 46 -2.60 7.89 7.03
CA GLN A 46 -1.48 8.26 7.90
C GLN A 46 -1.95 9.04 9.12
N GLU A 47 -2.79 10.06 8.94
CA GLU A 47 -3.33 10.86 10.04
C GLU A 47 -4.10 9.98 11.04
N ASN A 48 -4.88 9.01 10.55
CA ASN A 48 -5.59 8.06 11.40
C ASN A 48 -4.64 7.10 12.14
N ALA A 49 -3.58 6.63 11.47
CA ALA A 49 -2.55 5.81 12.11
C ALA A 49 -1.82 6.57 13.22
N ASP A 50 -1.49 7.85 12.99
CA ASP A 50 -0.81 8.71 13.96
C ASP A 50 -1.72 9.00 15.17
N ASN A 51 -3.00 9.28 14.92
CA ASN A 51 -4.00 9.42 15.98
C ASN A 51 -4.13 8.15 16.82
N HIS A 52 -4.08 6.96 16.21
CA HIS A 52 -4.08 5.69 16.95
C HIS A 52 -2.84 5.56 17.84
N MET A 53 -1.65 5.89 17.32
CA MET A 53 -0.42 5.86 18.13
C MET A 53 -0.45 6.81 19.33
N ILE A 54 -1.13 7.96 19.21
CA ILE A 54 -1.35 8.90 20.30
C ILE A 54 -2.31 8.31 21.35
N LEU A 55 -3.40 7.68 20.91
CA LEU A 55 -4.42 7.10 21.79
C LEU A 55 -3.96 5.82 22.49
N TYR A 56 -3.06 5.07 21.86
CA TYR A 56 -2.51 3.81 22.35
C TYR A 56 -0.97 3.88 22.41
N PRO A 57 -0.41 4.53 23.46
CA PRO A 57 1.04 4.70 23.59
C PRO A 57 1.79 3.37 23.55
N GLY A 58 2.93 3.35 22.84
CA GLY A 58 3.75 2.14 22.65
C GLY A 58 3.34 1.28 21.46
N THR A 59 2.24 1.63 20.78
CA THR A 59 1.91 1.05 19.47
C THR A 59 2.67 1.76 18.36
N VAL A 60 3.08 1.01 17.34
CA VAL A 60 3.69 1.56 16.12
C VAL A 60 2.84 1.11 14.94
N CYS A 61 2.40 2.06 14.13
CA CYS A 61 1.52 1.83 12.99
C CYS A 61 2.23 2.05 11.66
N ARG A 62 1.89 1.24 10.65
CA ARG A 62 2.42 1.35 9.29
C ARG A 62 1.28 1.40 8.28
N VAL A 63 1.31 2.42 7.42
CA VAL A 63 0.45 2.54 6.23
C VAL A 63 1.03 1.72 5.08
N TYR A 64 0.17 1.04 4.31
CA TYR A 64 0.51 0.24 3.14
C TYR A 64 -0.60 0.31 2.08
N ASN A 65 -0.26 0.07 0.81
CA ASN A 65 -1.23 0.01 -0.29
C ASN A 65 -2.14 -1.21 -0.13
N ALA A 66 -3.43 -1.06 -0.38
CA ALA A 66 -4.46 -2.04 -0.07
C ALA A 66 -5.57 -2.13 -1.13
#